data_AF-A0A960KT29-F1
#
_entry.id   AF-A0A960KT29-F1
#
_cell.length_a   1.000
_cell.length_b   1.000
_cell.length_c   1.000
_cell.angle_alpha   90.00
_cell.angle_beta   90.00
_cell.angle_gamma   90.00
#
_symmetry.space_group_name_H-M   'P 1'
#
loop_
_entity.id
_entity.type
_entity.pdbx_description
1 polymer ?
#
loop_
_entity_poly.entity_id
_entity_poly.type
_entity_poly.pdbx_seq_one_letter_code
_entity_poly.pdbx_strand_id
1 'polypeptide(L)' 'RGALRVVFSVDMFNEGVDVPAIDTVLLLRPTSSPVVFLQQIGRGLRLSAGKEHLTAQTGPG' A
#
# COMPACT_ATOMS: atom_id res chain seq x y z
N ARG A 1 1.11 13.14 22.27
CA ARG A 1 0.56 11.92 21.61
C ARG A 1 1.04 11.92 20.17
N GLY A 2 1.62 10.83 19.66
CA GLY A 2 2.04 10.72 18.26
C GLY A 2 1.10 9.79 17.50
N ALA A 3 0.66 10.18 16.30
CA ALA A 3 -0.08 9.32 15.40
C ALA A 3 0.92 8.58 14.50
N LEU A 4 0.73 7.28 14.28
CA LEU A 4 1.50 6.52 13.31
C LEU A 4 1.13 7.01 11.90
N ARG A 5 2.12 7.47 11.13
CA ARG A 5 1.93 8.04 9.79
C ARG A 5 2.43 7.14 8.67
N VAL A 6 3.45 6.34 8.94
CA VAL A 6 4.16 5.54 7.92
C VAL A 6 4.58 4.21 8.53
N VAL A 7 4.46 3.14 7.74
CA VAL A 7 4.96 1.81 8.06
C VAL A 7 5.77 1.31 6.88
N PHE A 8 6.98 0.81 7.15
CA PHE A 8 7.80 0.09 6.18
C PHE A 8 7.74 -1.40 6.48
N SER A 9 7.67 -2.20 5.43
CA SER A 9 7.62 -3.65 5.55
C SER A 9 8.29 -4.29 4.34
N VAL A 10 8.89 -5.44 4.58
CA VAL A 10 9.48 -6.31 3.56
C VAL A 10 8.71 -7.62 3.62
N ASP A 11 8.07 -8.00 2.52
CA ASP A 11 7.29 -9.25 2.38
C ASP A 11 6.09 -9.45 3.34
N MET A 12 5.83 -8.53 4.28
CA MET A 12 4.71 -8.62 5.24
C MET A 12 3.35 -8.24 4.65
N PHE A 13 3.30 -7.70 3.43
CA PHE A 13 2.04 -7.38 2.74
C PHE A 13 1.49 -8.54 1.89
N ASN A 14 2.08 -9.73 1.98
CA ASN A 14 1.60 -10.91 1.27
C ASN A 14 0.38 -11.54 1.97
N GLU A 15 0.28 -11.50 3.31
CA GLU A 15 -0.89 -11.96 4.08
C GLU A 15 -1.21 -10.99 5.24
N GLY A 16 -2.50 -10.73 5.50
CA GLY A 16 -2.94 -10.21 6.81
C GLY A 16 -2.95 -8.71 7.09
N VAL A 17 -2.33 -7.82 6.29
CA VAL A 17 -2.45 -6.37 6.55
C VAL A 17 -3.71 -5.80 5.86
N ASP A 18 -4.72 -5.48 6.67
CA ASP A 18 -5.95 -4.80 6.30
C ASP A 18 -6.04 -3.44 7.02
N VAL A 19 -5.66 -2.37 6.31
CA VAL A 19 -5.73 -1.01 6.84
C VAL A 19 -6.45 -0.14 5.79
N PRO A 20 -7.79 -0.07 5.83
CA PRO A 20 -8.57 0.64 4.83
C PRO A 20 -8.22 2.13 4.71
N ALA A 21 -7.75 2.72 5.81
CA ALA A 21 -7.37 4.14 5.88
C ALA A 21 -6.04 4.48 5.18
N ILE A 22 -5.30 3.50 4.65
CA ILE A 22 -4.10 3.79 3.85
C ILE A 22 -4.52 4.49 2.56
N ASP A 23 -3.96 5.67 2.30
CA ASP A 23 -4.16 6.45 1.07
C ASP A 23 -2.93 6.44 0.14
N THR A 24 -1.81 5.89 0.60
CA THR A 24 -0.54 5.93 -0.13
C THR A 24 0.20 4.59 -0.01
N VAL A 25 0.60 4.01 -1.14
CA VAL A 25 1.44 2.80 -1.22
C VAL A 25 2.71 3.12 -2.02
N LEU A 26 3.87 2.89 -1.39
CA LEU A 26 5.19 3.02 -2.02
C LEU A 26 5.76 1.63 -2.31
N LEU A 27 5.90 1.30 -3.60
CA LEU A 27 6.45 0.03 -4.07
C LEU A 27 7.95 0.21 -4.35
N LEU A 28 8.76 0.03 -3.30
CA LEU A 28 10.21 0.26 -3.36
C LEU A 28 11.00 -0.93 -3.93
N ARG A 29 10.39 -2.12 -3.98
CA ARG A 29 10.98 -3.28 -4.66
C ARG A 29 10.38 -3.38 -6.07
N PRO A 30 11.18 -3.38 -7.14
CA PRO A 30 10.68 -3.64 -8.48
C PRO A 30 10.02 -5.04 -8.53
N THR A 31 8.77 -5.11 -8.97
CA THR A 31 8.11 -6.38 -9.29
C THR A 31 7.88 -6.44 -10.79
N SER A 32 8.34 -7.52 -11.44
CA SER A 32 8.02 -7.81 -12.83
C SER A 32 6.67 -8.51 -13.00
N SER A 33 6.03 -8.90 -11.88
CA SER A 33 4.73 -9.57 -11.87
C SER A 33 3.58 -8.55 -11.72
N PRO A 34 2.71 -8.41 -12.74
CA PRO A 34 1.52 -7.56 -12.64
C PRO A 34 0.52 -8.05 -11.59
N VAL A 35 0.48 -9.36 -11.35
CA VAL A 35 -0.42 -9.97 -10.34
C VAL A 35 -0.04 -9.50 -8.95
N VAL A 36 1.25 -9.55 -8.60
CA VAL A 36 1.75 -9.09 -7.29
C VAL A 36 1.48 -7.60 -7.12
N PHE A 37 1.69 -6.80 -8.16
CA PHE A 37 1.40 -5.37 -8.16
C PHE A 37 -0.08 -5.07 -7.85
N LEU A 38 -1.00 -5.74 -8.56
CA LEU A 38 -2.45 -5.57 -8.34
C LEU A 38 -2.88 -6.05 -6.95
N GLN A 39 -2.33 -7.16 -6.46
CA GLN A 39 -2.62 -7.65 -5.11
C GLN A 39 -2.18 -6.66 -4.02
N GLN A 40 -1.01 -6.04 -4.19
CA GLN A 40 -0.49 -5.05 -3.26
C GLN A 40 -1.35 -3.77 -3.24
N ILE A 41 -1.70 -3.24 -4.41
CA ILE A 41 -2.54 -2.04 -4.53
C ILE A 41 -3.98 -2.31 -4.08
N GLY A 42 -4.52 -3.51 -4.32
CA GLY A 42 -5.87 -3.90 -3.90
C GLY A 42 -6.15 -3.73 -2.41
N ARG A 43 -5.11 -3.83 -1.57
CA ARG A 43 -5.22 -3.54 -0.12
C ARG A 43 -5.45 -2.06 0.15
N GLY A 44 -4.77 -1.20 -0.61
CA GLY A 44 -4.93 0.25 -0.56
C GLY A 44 -6.20 0.74 -1.25
N LEU A 45 -6.96 -0.06 -1.99
CA LEU A 45 -8.20 0.39 -2.66
C LEU A 45 -9.45 0.25 -1.79
N ARG A 46 -9.34 -0.31 -0.58
CA ARG A 46 -10.48 -0.44 0.34
C ARG A 46 -11.04 0.93 0.72
N LEU A 47 -12.37 1.02 0.75
CA LEU A 47 -13.08 2.23 1.14
C LEU A 47 -12.85 2.55 2.61
N SER A 48 -12.69 3.83 2.92
CA SER A 48 -12.56 4.34 4.29
C SER A 48 -13.12 5.76 4.36
N ALA A 49 -13.66 6.13 5.52
CA ALA A 49 -14.22 7.47 5.71
C ALA A 49 -13.12 8.54 5.54
N GLY A 50 -13.37 9.54 4.69
CA GLY A 50 -12.43 10.63 4.43
C GLY A 50 -11.32 10.32 3.41
N LYS A 51 -11.36 9.15 2.77
CA LYS A 51 -10.40 8.77 1.72
C LYS A 51 -11.04 8.90 0.34
N GLU A 52 -10.53 9.82 -0.47
CA GLU A 52 -11.06 10.12 -1.81
C GLU A 52 -10.36 9.32 -2.91
N HIS A 53 -9.07 9.06 -2.75
CA HIS A 53 -8.24 8.35 -3.74
C HIS A 53 -7.14 7.53 -3.05
N LEU A 54 -6.52 6.64 -3.82
CA LEU A 54 -5.29 5.94 -3.45
C LEU A 54 -4.17 6.42 -4.36
N THR A 55 -3.07 6.85 -3.77
CA THR A 55 -1.82 7.14 -4.48
C THR A 55 -0.92 5.91 -4.46
N ALA A 56 -0.53 5.43 -5.63
CA ALA A 56 0.45 4.35 -5.77
C ALA A 56 1.68 4.89 -6.52
N GLN A 57 2.86 4.76 -5.91
CA GLN A 57 4.12 5.16 -6.54
C GLN A 57 5.11 4.00 -6.51
N THR A 58 5.80 3.78 -7.62
CA THR A 58 6.96 2.88 -7.68
C THR A 58 8.21 3.68 -7.34
N GLY A 59 9.20 3.02 -6.74
CA GLY A 59 10.49 3.65 -6.47
C GLY A 59 11.16 4.22 -7.74
N PRO A 60 12.19 5.08 -7.59
CA PRO A 60 13.00 5.51 -8.72
C PRO A 60 13.59 4.26 -9.40
N GLY A 61 13.31 4.12 -10.70
CA GLY A 61 13.93 3.12 -11.56
C GLY A 61 15.39 3.46 -11.83
#